data_AF-A0A3B8V4D1-F1
#
_entry.id   AF-A0A3B8V4D1-F1
#
_cell.length_a   1.000
_cell.length_b   1.000
_cell.length_c   1.000
_cell.angle_alpha   90.00
_cell.angle_beta   90.00
_cell.angle_gamma   90.00
#
_symmetry.space_group_name_H-M   'P 1'
#
loop_
_entity.id
_entity.type
_entity.pdbx_description
1 polymer ?
#
loop_
_entity_poly.entity_id
_entity_poly.type
_entity_poly.pdbx_seq_one_letter_code
_entity_poly.pdbx_strand_id
1 'polypeptide(L)'
;MNVSSFGILFLTVSGGVFIGSLIAAVLVTVLLAVVGFIIYKKKNTEREIGEANSEAKKIVDDAKAEGQKITTSAREESKRVLKEAILEAKEQDLKLRNEFDRETKEKRAELQRAEQRLTQKEDSLDRKIEALDEQKAKIESKESELDELQHKLDSQHELMVQELERVAQLTRDEAKKALTEEILDETRHEVAKEVRSLEQQAKDEAEINAKKIISLAIQKCAADQSSEITVSVVPLPSDDMKARIIGR
;
A
#
# COMPACT_ATOMS: atom_id res chain seq x y z
N MET A 1 29.40 159.98 39.18
CA MET A 1 28.63 159.74 40.42
C MET A 1 28.71 158.24 40.71
N ASN A 2 29.35 157.66 41.73
CA ASN A 2 30.26 158.04 42.83
C ASN A 2 31.13 156.77 43.03
N VAL A 3 32.45 156.78 42.94
CA VAL A 3 33.43 157.20 43.96
C VAL A 3 33.24 156.48 45.31
N SER A 4 34.05 155.42 45.48
CA SER A 4 34.78 154.97 46.69
C SER A 4 34.23 155.28 48.08
N SER A 5 34.01 154.23 48.90
CA SER A 5 34.59 154.09 50.25
C SER A 5 34.28 152.71 50.84
N PHE A 6 35.13 152.29 51.79
CA PHE A 6 35.08 151.09 52.66
C PHE A 6 35.79 149.82 52.18
N GLY A 7 37.11 149.93 52.08
CA GLY A 7 37.98 148.92 52.66
C GLY A 7 37.87 148.90 54.20
N ILE A 8 38.26 147.78 54.80
CA ILE A 8 38.23 147.43 56.24
C ILE A 8 36.92 146.75 56.70
N LEU A 9 36.79 145.45 56.41
CA LEU A 9 36.28 144.46 57.38
C LEU A 9 36.78 143.04 57.06
N PHE A 10 38.08 142.93 56.77
CA PHE A 10 38.84 141.70 57.04
C PHE A 10 39.10 141.65 58.55
N LEU A 11 38.93 140.48 59.17
CA LEU A 11 39.01 140.17 60.61
C LEU A 11 37.70 140.36 61.41
N THR A 12 36.85 139.34 61.39
CA THR A 12 36.41 138.54 62.56
C THR A 12 35.21 137.66 62.19
N VAL A 13 35.43 136.71 61.26
CA VAL A 13 34.52 135.58 61.07
C VAL A 13 35.03 134.44 61.95
N SER A 14 34.22 134.04 62.93
CA SER A 14 34.48 132.88 63.80
C SER A 14 34.67 131.63 62.92
N GLY A 15 35.87 131.06 62.94
CA GLY A 15 36.26 129.90 62.11
C GLY A 15 35.35 128.67 62.27
N GLY A 16 34.54 128.61 63.33
CA GLY A 16 33.63 127.48 63.58
C GLY A 16 32.53 127.27 62.53
N VAL A 17 31.99 128.34 61.92
CA VAL A 17 30.87 128.21 60.97
C VAL A 17 31.34 127.73 59.59
N PHE A 18 32.52 128.19 59.15
CA PHE A 18 33.15 127.71 57.91
C PHE A 18 33.56 126.24 58.03
N ILE A 19 34.12 125.83 59.17
CA ILE A 19 34.50 124.44 59.44
C ILE A 19 33.27 123.53 59.48
N GLY A 20 32.17 123.97 60.11
CA GLY A 20 30.91 123.21 60.14
C GLY A 20 30.26 123.01 58.77
N SER A 21 30.23 124.04 57.93
CA SER A 21 29.72 123.94 56.56
C SER A 21 30.57 123.02 55.68
N LEU A 22 31.89 123.02 55.87
CA LEU A 22 32.82 122.19 55.11
C LEU A 22 32.66 120.71 55.48
N ILE A 23 32.49 120.41 56.77
CA ILE A 23 32.21 119.06 57.26
C ILE A 23 30.85 118.56 56.74
N ALA A 24 29.81 119.40 56.76
CA ALA A 24 28.51 119.05 56.21
C ALA A 24 28.57 118.78 54.70
N ALA A 25 29.30 119.60 53.93
CA ALA A 25 29.51 119.38 52.50
C ALA A 25 30.26 118.08 52.20
N VAL A 26 31.27 117.74 53.00
CA VAL A 26 32.01 116.47 52.89
C VAL A 26 31.12 115.26 53.23
N LEU A 27 30.26 115.38 54.25
CA LEU A 27 29.32 114.30 54.58
C LEU A 27 28.28 114.07 53.47
N VAL A 28 27.80 115.15 52.83
CA VAL A 28 26.85 115.06 51.71
C VAL A 28 27.51 114.45 50.48
N THR A 29 28.75 114.82 50.14
CA THR A 29 29.46 114.23 48.99
C THR A 29 29.78 112.75 49.23
N VAL A 30 30.15 112.37 50.45
CA VAL A 30 30.35 110.96 50.82
C VAL A 30 29.04 110.17 50.74
N LEU A 31 27.92 110.71 51.23
CA LEU A 31 26.61 110.07 51.13
C LEU A 31 26.18 109.88 49.66
N LEU A 32 26.34 110.90 48.82
CA LEU A 32 26.04 110.80 47.39
C LEU A 32 26.94 109.79 46.67
N ALA A 33 28.22 109.69 47.04
CA ALA A 33 29.14 108.69 46.51
C ALA A 33 28.75 107.26 46.94
N VAL A 34 28.34 107.06 48.19
CA VAL A 34 27.87 105.76 48.69
C VAL A 34 26.57 105.34 48.01
N VAL A 35 25.60 106.26 47.88
CA VAL A 35 24.33 105.99 47.16
C VAL A 35 24.60 105.71 45.67
N GLY A 36 25.48 106.50 45.04
CA GLY A 36 25.90 106.28 43.66
C GLY A 36 26.59 104.93 43.46
N PHE A 37 27.44 104.51 44.40
CA PHE A 37 28.11 103.20 44.39
C PHE A 37 27.11 102.05 44.57
N ILE A 38 26.12 102.19 45.46
CA ILE A 38 25.05 101.19 45.65
C ILE A 38 24.21 101.05 44.38
N ILE A 39 23.82 102.16 43.75
CA ILE A 39 23.05 102.14 42.49
C ILE A 39 23.89 101.56 41.35
N TYR A 40 25.16 101.93 41.23
CA TYR A 40 26.08 101.39 40.23
C TYR A 40 26.27 99.87 40.41
N LYS A 41 26.53 99.42 41.64
CA LYS A 41 26.68 97.99 41.95
C LYS A 41 25.37 97.24 41.68
N LYS A 42 24.22 97.80 42.08
CA LYS A 42 22.90 97.21 41.81
C LYS A 42 22.63 97.09 40.30
N LYS A 43 22.92 98.11 39.51
CA LYS A 43 22.74 98.10 38.05
C LYS A 43 23.71 97.14 37.34
N ASN A 44 24.94 97.00 37.84
CA ASN A 44 25.91 96.04 37.28
C ASN A 44 25.53 94.59 37.63
N THR A 45 25.09 94.34 38.86
CA THR A 45 24.57 93.04 39.29
C THR A 45 23.27 92.68 38.55
N GLU A 46 22.36 93.63 38.31
CA GLU A 46 21.15 93.40 37.50
C GLU A 46 21.48 93.09 36.02
N ARG A 47 22.53 93.70 35.46
CA ARG A 47 23.02 93.38 34.10
C ARG A 47 23.66 92.00 34.03
N GLU A 48 24.53 91.67 34.97
CA GLU A 48 25.20 90.37 35.05
C GLU A 48 24.19 89.23 35.31
N ILE A 49 23.19 89.45 36.17
CA ILE A 49 22.07 88.52 36.38
C ILE A 49 21.19 88.44 35.13
N GLY A 50 20.98 89.55 34.41
CA GLY A 50 20.21 89.58 33.16
C GLY A 50 20.88 88.80 32.03
N GLU A 51 22.20 88.94 31.89
CA GLU A 51 23.02 88.19 30.93
C GLU A 51 23.08 86.70 31.27
N ALA A 52 23.33 86.35 32.55
CA ALA A 52 23.30 84.97 33.02
C ALA A 52 21.92 84.30 32.84
N ASN A 53 20.83 85.03 33.10
CA ASN A 53 19.46 84.54 32.86
C ASN A 53 19.15 84.36 31.37
N SER A 54 19.69 85.24 30.51
CA SER A 54 19.55 85.14 29.06
C SER A 54 20.30 83.93 28.51
N GLU A 55 21.52 83.67 28.99
CA GLU A 55 22.30 82.49 28.64
C GLU A 55 21.67 81.20 29.16
N ALA A 56 21.23 81.17 30.42
CA ALA A 56 20.49 80.04 30.98
C ALA A 56 19.20 79.76 30.20
N LYS A 57 18.48 80.81 29.78
CA LYS A 57 17.28 80.67 28.93
C LYS A 57 17.63 80.09 27.56
N LYS A 58 18.71 80.55 26.91
CA LYS A 58 19.20 79.98 25.64
C LYS A 58 19.55 78.51 25.78
N ILE A 59 20.29 78.12 26.82
CA ILE A 59 20.64 76.72 27.07
C ILE A 59 19.38 75.85 27.26
N VAL A 60 18.39 76.35 28.01
CA VAL A 60 17.12 75.64 28.20
C VAL A 60 16.32 75.55 26.91
N ASP A 61 16.27 76.62 26.12
CA ASP A 61 15.55 76.65 24.85
C ASP A 61 16.24 75.76 23.79
N ASP A 62 17.57 75.73 23.74
CA ASP A 62 18.36 74.84 22.89
C ASP A 62 18.19 73.37 23.31
N ALA A 63 18.27 73.06 24.61
CA ALA A 63 18.02 71.71 25.12
C ALA A 63 16.58 71.24 24.84
N LYS A 64 15.59 72.14 24.93
CA LYS A 64 14.20 71.86 24.53
C LYS A 64 14.08 71.64 23.03
N ALA A 65 14.76 72.43 22.20
CA ALA A 65 14.76 72.29 20.76
C ALA A 65 15.41 70.97 20.32
N GLU A 66 16.52 70.57 20.94
CA GLU A 66 17.16 69.27 20.72
C GLU A 66 16.27 68.12 21.19
N GLY A 67 15.69 68.21 22.39
CA GLY A 67 14.74 67.21 22.88
C GLY A 67 13.53 67.07 21.96
N GLN A 68 12.99 68.18 21.45
CA GLN A 68 11.92 68.17 20.45
C GLN A 68 12.38 67.50 19.16
N LYS A 69 13.55 67.85 18.62
CA LYS A 69 14.12 67.21 17.41
C LYS A 69 14.26 65.70 17.57
N ILE A 70 14.79 65.24 18.71
CA ILE A 70 14.95 63.81 19.02
C ILE A 70 13.58 63.12 19.09
N THR A 71 12.60 63.71 19.77
CA THR A 71 11.26 63.12 19.84
C THR A 71 10.56 63.10 18.49
N THR A 72 10.76 64.12 17.64
CA THR A 72 10.21 64.15 16.28
C THR A 72 10.86 63.12 15.39
N SER A 73 12.20 63.00 15.39
CA SER A 73 12.91 61.99 14.59
C SER A 73 12.56 60.57 15.05
N ALA A 74 12.51 60.31 16.36
CA ALA A 74 12.09 59.02 16.91
C ALA A 74 10.65 58.66 16.51
N ARG A 75 9.73 59.65 16.48
CA ARG A 75 8.35 59.44 16.02
C ARG A 75 8.28 59.16 14.52
N GLU A 76 9.07 59.85 13.70
CA GLU A 76 9.12 59.62 12.26
C GLU A 76 9.71 58.24 11.93
N GLU A 77 10.79 57.86 12.60
CA GLU A 77 11.41 56.55 12.45
C GLU A 77 10.46 55.43 12.89
N SER A 78 9.81 55.57 14.06
CA SER A 78 8.79 54.62 14.52
C SER A 78 7.63 54.49 13.52
N LYS A 79 7.15 55.61 12.95
CA LYS A 79 6.12 55.57 11.89
C LYS A 79 6.60 54.88 10.62
N ARG A 80 7.88 55.03 10.26
CA ARG A 80 8.48 54.34 9.10
C ARG A 80 8.54 52.84 9.34
N VAL A 81 9.09 52.42 10.48
CA VAL A 81 9.18 51.00 10.86
C VAL A 81 7.79 50.36 10.93
N LEU A 82 6.80 51.04 11.52
CA LEU A 82 5.44 50.54 11.58
C LEU A 82 4.82 50.40 10.18
N LYS A 83 5.04 51.36 9.28
CA LYS A 83 4.57 51.26 7.89
C LYS A 83 5.24 50.12 7.14
N GLU A 84 6.55 49.94 7.32
CA GLU A 84 7.32 48.87 6.71
C GLU A 84 6.85 47.50 7.20
N ALA A 85 6.68 47.32 8.51
CA ALA A 85 6.13 46.10 9.10
C ALA A 85 4.71 45.79 8.60
N ILE A 86 3.86 46.80 8.44
CA ILE A 86 2.51 46.63 7.87
C ILE A 86 2.58 46.23 6.40
N LEU A 87 3.50 46.81 5.63
CA LEU A 87 3.69 46.47 4.22
C LEU A 87 4.21 45.04 4.07
N GLU A 88 5.20 44.64 4.87
CA GLU A 88 5.72 43.28 4.88
C GLU A 88 4.64 42.27 5.26
N ALA A 89 3.86 42.55 6.32
CA ALA A 89 2.75 41.70 6.72
C ALA A 89 1.70 41.56 5.60
N LYS A 90 1.39 42.64 4.88
CA LYS A 90 0.49 42.61 3.72
C LYS A 90 1.07 41.81 2.56
N GLU A 91 2.36 41.94 2.30
CA GLU A 91 3.03 41.17 1.24
C GLU A 91 3.01 39.67 1.57
N GLN A 92 3.27 39.30 2.83
CA GLN A 92 3.17 37.92 3.29
C GLN A 92 1.75 37.39 3.20
N ASP A 93 0.73 38.16 3.60
CA ASP A 93 -0.68 37.77 3.46
C ASP A 93 -1.06 37.54 1.98
N LEU A 94 -0.62 38.42 1.08
CA LEU A 94 -0.85 38.25 -0.35
C LEU A 94 -0.14 37.02 -0.92
N LYS A 95 1.11 36.75 -0.51
CA LYS A 95 1.83 35.53 -0.91
C LYS A 95 1.10 34.28 -0.44
N LEU A 96 0.72 34.24 0.84
CA LEU A 96 0.00 33.11 1.43
C LEU A 96 -1.35 32.88 0.73
N ARG A 97 -2.10 33.94 0.43
CA ARG A 97 -3.36 33.85 -0.34
C ARG A 97 -3.14 33.30 -1.74
N ASN A 98 -2.12 33.77 -2.45
CA ASN A 98 -1.81 33.30 -3.80
C ASN A 98 -1.38 31.81 -3.79
N GLU A 99 -0.58 31.40 -2.81
CA GLU A 99 -0.18 30.00 -2.64
C GLU A 99 -1.39 29.13 -2.32
N PHE A 100 -2.24 29.55 -1.39
CA PHE A 100 -3.47 28.85 -1.04
C PHE A 100 -4.43 28.72 -2.23
N ASP A 101 -4.62 29.79 -3.01
CA ASP A 101 -5.47 29.77 -4.19
C ASP A 101 -4.90 28.85 -5.28
N ARG A 102 -3.57 28.82 -5.44
CA ARG A 102 -2.90 27.91 -6.38
C ARG A 102 -3.08 26.45 -5.94
N GLU A 103 -2.75 26.12 -4.69
CA GLU A 103 -2.92 24.76 -4.16
C GLU A 103 -4.38 24.31 -4.22
N THR A 104 -5.33 25.21 -3.93
CA THR A 104 -6.75 24.90 -4.00
C THR A 104 -7.19 24.61 -5.44
N LYS A 105 -6.70 25.39 -6.41
CA LYS A 105 -6.96 25.13 -7.84
C LYS A 105 -6.35 23.82 -8.30
N GLU A 106 -5.12 23.51 -7.89
CA GLU A 106 -4.45 22.24 -8.21
C GLU A 106 -5.22 21.05 -7.63
N LYS A 107 -5.56 21.09 -6.33
CA LYS A 107 -6.36 20.05 -5.67
C LYS A 107 -7.74 19.88 -6.31
N ARG A 108 -8.42 20.98 -6.67
CA ARG A 108 -9.70 20.91 -7.39
C ARG A 108 -9.55 20.25 -8.76
N ALA A 109 -8.50 20.58 -9.52
CA ALA A 109 -8.24 19.96 -10.81
C ALA A 109 -7.90 18.46 -10.69
N GLU A 110 -7.12 18.08 -9.67
CA GLU A 110 -6.83 16.68 -9.37
C GLU A 110 -8.11 15.90 -8.99
N LEU A 111 -8.93 16.47 -8.13
CA LEU A 111 -10.20 15.87 -7.71
C LEU A 111 -11.16 15.70 -8.89
N GLN A 112 -11.30 16.71 -9.75
CA GLN A 112 -12.11 16.63 -10.97
C GLN A 112 -11.62 15.54 -11.93
N ARG A 113 -10.30 15.37 -12.09
CA ARG A 113 -9.72 14.27 -12.90
C ARG A 113 -10.01 12.91 -12.28
N ALA A 114 -9.92 12.79 -10.96
CA ALA A 114 -10.24 11.57 -10.24
C ALA A 114 -11.72 11.20 -10.38
N GLU A 115 -12.63 12.17 -10.25
CA GLU A 115 -14.07 12.00 -10.46
C GLU A 115 -14.39 11.56 -11.89
N GLN A 116 -13.79 12.20 -12.90
CA GLN A 116 -13.98 11.80 -14.29
C GLN A 116 -13.51 10.36 -14.55
N ARG A 117 -12.36 9.97 -13.97
CA ARG A 117 -11.85 8.60 -14.08
C ARG A 117 -12.76 7.60 -13.35
N LEU A 118 -13.35 7.99 -12.23
CA LEU A 118 -14.29 7.15 -11.49
C LEU A 118 -15.58 6.95 -12.30
N THR A 119 -16.15 8.03 -12.83
CA THR A 119 -17.35 7.99 -13.68
C THR A 119 -17.13 7.08 -14.90
N GLN A 120 -15.98 7.20 -15.57
CA GLN A 120 -15.64 6.30 -16.70
C GLN A 120 -15.54 4.83 -16.30
N LYS A 121 -15.08 4.54 -15.07
CA LYS A 121 -15.04 3.17 -14.56
C LYS A 121 -16.43 2.66 -14.22
N GLU A 122 -17.29 3.49 -13.64
CA GLU A 122 -18.69 3.18 -13.36
C GLU A 122 -19.42 2.84 -14.66
N ASP A 123 -19.35 3.71 -15.67
CA ASP A 123 -19.94 3.46 -17.00
C ASP A 123 -19.42 2.15 -17.63
N SER A 124 -18.13 1.85 -17.46
CA SER A 124 -17.55 0.60 -17.97
C SER A 124 -18.01 -0.63 -17.21
N LEU A 125 -18.25 -0.51 -15.90
CA LEU A 125 -18.78 -1.59 -15.08
C LEU A 125 -20.25 -1.84 -15.38
N ASP A 126 -21.06 -0.79 -15.54
CA ASP A 126 -22.47 -0.91 -15.90
C ASP A 126 -22.64 -1.64 -17.22
N ARG A 127 -21.86 -1.27 -18.25
CA ARG A 127 -21.86 -2.00 -19.54
C ARG A 127 -21.46 -3.47 -19.41
N LYS A 128 -20.54 -3.80 -18.49
CA LYS A 128 -20.15 -5.20 -18.24
C LYS A 128 -21.25 -5.96 -17.53
N ILE A 129 -21.96 -5.31 -16.60
CA ILE A 129 -23.09 -5.90 -15.88
C ILE A 129 -24.21 -6.20 -16.89
N GLU A 130 -24.58 -5.23 -17.73
CA GLU A 130 -25.59 -5.42 -18.79
C GLU A 130 -25.21 -6.58 -19.74
N ALA A 131 -23.95 -6.64 -20.16
CA ALA A 131 -23.46 -7.73 -21.02
C ALA A 131 -23.49 -9.10 -20.32
N LEU A 132 -23.18 -9.15 -19.03
CA LEU A 132 -23.27 -10.38 -18.23
C LEU A 132 -24.72 -10.82 -18.03
N ASP A 133 -25.63 -9.89 -17.78
CA ASP A 133 -27.07 -10.18 -17.64
C ASP A 133 -27.65 -10.70 -18.95
N GLU A 134 -27.26 -10.12 -20.10
CA GLU A 134 -27.67 -10.64 -21.42
C GLU A 134 -27.12 -12.06 -21.67
N GLN A 135 -25.86 -12.32 -21.31
CA GLN A 135 -25.29 -13.66 -21.40
C GLN A 135 -25.99 -14.65 -20.49
N LYS A 136 -26.32 -14.25 -19.26
CA LYS A 136 -27.04 -15.08 -18.30
C LYS A 136 -28.42 -15.44 -18.82
N ALA A 137 -29.18 -14.47 -19.33
CA ALA A 137 -30.48 -14.72 -19.93
C ALA A 137 -30.40 -15.68 -21.14
N LYS A 138 -29.36 -15.55 -21.98
CA LYS A 138 -29.11 -16.49 -23.09
C LYS A 138 -28.79 -17.91 -22.60
N ILE A 139 -28.04 -18.05 -21.52
CA ILE A 139 -27.72 -19.35 -20.92
C ILE A 139 -28.99 -19.98 -20.34
N GLU A 140 -29.76 -19.23 -19.56
CA GLU A 140 -31.03 -19.71 -18.98
C GLU A 140 -32.02 -20.15 -20.06
N SER A 141 -32.13 -19.41 -21.17
CA SER A 141 -32.95 -19.82 -22.33
C SER A 141 -32.46 -21.13 -22.94
N LYS A 142 -31.15 -21.30 -23.11
CA LYS A 142 -30.57 -22.53 -23.67
C LYS A 142 -30.71 -23.73 -22.73
N GLU A 143 -30.59 -23.51 -21.42
CA GLU A 143 -30.83 -24.55 -20.42
C GLU A 143 -32.28 -25.03 -20.49
N SER A 144 -33.25 -24.11 -20.58
CA SER A 144 -34.66 -24.46 -20.76
C SER A 144 -34.91 -25.22 -22.08
N GLU A 145 -34.30 -24.80 -23.18
CA GLU A 145 -34.40 -25.50 -24.47
C GLU A 145 -33.79 -26.92 -24.41
N LEU A 146 -32.66 -27.08 -23.72
CA LEU A 146 -32.01 -28.37 -23.52
C LEU A 146 -32.86 -29.30 -22.66
N ASP A 147 -33.46 -28.80 -21.58
CA ASP A 147 -34.34 -29.59 -20.73
C ASP A 147 -35.57 -30.07 -21.50
N GLU A 148 -36.18 -29.21 -22.32
CA GLU A 148 -37.28 -29.62 -23.21
C GLU A 148 -36.85 -30.69 -24.23
N LEU A 149 -35.66 -30.54 -24.80
CA LEU A 149 -35.12 -31.50 -25.77
C LEU A 149 -34.82 -32.85 -25.10
N GLN A 150 -34.26 -32.83 -23.90
CA GLN A 150 -34.01 -34.00 -23.07
C GLN A 150 -35.31 -34.77 -22.80
N HIS A 151 -36.36 -34.08 -22.35
CA HIS A 151 -37.68 -34.69 -22.14
C HIS A 151 -38.29 -35.27 -23.42
N LYS A 152 -38.17 -34.57 -24.55
CA LYS A 152 -38.62 -35.09 -25.85
C LYS A 152 -37.84 -36.34 -26.25
N LEU A 153 -36.52 -36.32 -26.09
CA LEU A 153 -35.66 -37.46 -26.42
C LEU A 153 -36.00 -38.69 -25.56
N ASP A 154 -36.20 -38.50 -24.26
CA ASP A 154 -36.57 -39.57 -23.34
C ASP A 154 -37.94 -40.17 -23.73
N SER A 155 -38.93 -39.32 -24.04
CA SER A 155 -40.25 -39.79 -24.50
C SER A 155 -40.19 -40.54 -25.84
N GLN A 156 -39.37 -40.07 -26.79
CA GLN A 156 -39.17 -40.74 -28.07
C GLN A 156 -38.41 -42.05 -27.90
N HIS A 157 -37.47 -42.11 -26.96
CA HIS A 157 -36.75 -43.33 -26.63
C HIS A 157 -37.71 -44.37 -26.05
N GLU A 158 -38.57 -44.00 -25.11
CA GLU A 158 -39.61 -44.88 -24.56
C GLU A 158 -40.56 -45.39 -25.65
N LEU A 159 -41.05 -44.51 -26.52
CA LEU A 159 -41.91 -44.89 -27.65
C LEU A 159 -41.19 -45.83 -28.63
N MET A 160 -39.92 -45.57 -28.94
CA MET A 160 -39.11 -46.43 -29.80
C MET A 160 -38.93 -47.82 -29.18
N VAL A 161 -38.68 -47.89 -27.88
CA VAL A 161 -38.57 -49.16 -27.15
C VAL A 161 -39.90 -49.92 -27.21
N GLN A 162 -41.03 -49.25 -26.95
CA GLN A 162 -42.36 -49.87 -27.03
C GLN A 162 -42.69 -50.38 -28.44
N GLU A 163 -42.40 -49.61 -29.49
CA GLU A 163 -42.62 -50.05 -30.86
C GLU A 163 -41.68 -51.19 -31.27
N LEU A 164 -40.43 -51.20 -30.81
CA LEU A 164 -39.51 -52.32 -31.01
C LEU A 164 -40.03 -53.58 -30.33
N GLU A 165 -40.51 -53.49 -29.09
CA GLU A 165 -41.15 -54.63 -28.39
C GLU A 165 -42.39 -55.12 -29.15
N ARG A 166 -43.21 -54.21 -29.68
CA ARG A 166 -44.40 -54.54 -30.47
C ARG A 166 -44.05 -55.23 -31.79
N VAL A 167 -43.07 -54.72 -32.53
CA VAL A 167 -42.63 -55.29 -33.83
C VAL A 167 -41.92 -56.62 -33.64
N ALA A 168 -41.08 -56.73 -32.61
CA ALA A 168 -40.41 -57.99 -32.26
C ALA A 168 -41.38 -59.03 -31.68
N GLN A 169 -42.62 -58.64 -31.34
CA GLN A 169 -43.62 -59.45 -30.64
C GLN A 169 -43.10 -60.10 -29.35
N LEU A 170 -42.05 -59.51 -28.79
CA LEU A 170 -41.32 -59.99 -27.62
C LEU A 170 -41.00 -58.77 -26.78
N THR A 171 -41.37 -58.83 -25.51
CA THR A 171 -40.91 -57.85 -24.52
C THR A 171 -39.39 -57.95 -24.35
N ARG A 172 -38.73 -56.88 -23.87
CA ARG A 172 -37.29 -56.89 -23.65
C ARG A 172 -36.81 -58.07 -22.79
N ASP A 173 -37.60 -58.43 -21.78
CA ASP A 173 -37.31 -59.57 -20.90
C ASP A 173 -37.50 -60.92 -21.59
N GLU A 174 -38.50 -61.05 -22.47
CA GLU A 174 -38.71 -62.24 -23.29
C GLU A 174 -37.62 -62.41 -24.35
N ALA A 175 -37.23 -61.34 -25.04
CA ALA A 175 -36.12 -61.36 -26.00
C ALA A 175 -34.80 -61.74 -25.30
N LYS A 176 -34.55 -61.20 -24.10
CA LYS A 176 -33.38 -61.57 -23.29
C LYS A 176 -33.42 -63.04 -22.87
N LYS A 177 -34.58 -63.56 -22.48
CA LYS A 177 -34.75 -64.98 -22.15
C LYS A 177 -34.53 -65.88 -23.36
N ALA A 178 -35.15 -65.57 -24.50
CA ALA A 178 -35.00 -66.34 -25.74
C ALA A 178 -33.53 -66.40 -26.20
N LEU A 179 -32.84 -65.26 -26.22
CA LEU A 179 -31.41 -65.21 -26.56
C LEU A 179 -30.55 -66.02 -25.57
N THR A 180 -30.87 -65.93 -24.28
CA THR A 180 -30.14 -66.70 -23.25
C THR A 180 -30.37 -68.19 -23.42
N GLU A 181 -31.60 -68.60 -23.73
CA GLU A 181 -31.97 -70.00 -23.93
C GLU A 181 -31.33 -70.58 -25.19
N GLU A 182 -31.28 -69.81 -26.29
CA GLU A 182 -30.61 -70.21 -27.54
C GLU A 182 -29.10 -70.35 -27.36
N ILE A 183 -28.45 -69.40 -26.68
CA ILE A 183 -27.02 -69.51 -26.32
C ILE A 183 -26.78 -70.75 -25.44
N LEU A 184 -27.66 -71.03 -24.48
CA LEU A 184 -27.53 -72.21 -23.62
C LEU A 184 -27.69 -73.52 -24.40
N ASP A 185 -28.60 -73.59 -25.37
CA ASP A 185 -28.82 -74.79 -26.18
C ASP A 185 -27.66 -75.04 -27.16
N GLU A 186 -27.16 -73.98 -27.81
CA GLU A 186 -25.96 -74.05 -28.65
C GLU A 186 -24.75 -74.51 -27.84
N THR A 187 -24.53 -73.91 -26.66
CA THR A 187 -23.44 -74.30 -25.74
C THR A 187 -23.57 -75.76 -25.31
N ARG A 188 -24.78 -76.25 -25.01
CA ARG A 188 -25.00 -77.68 -24.67
C ARG A 188 -24.64 -78.59 -25.82
N HIS A 189 -24.97 -78.22 -27.05
CA HIS A 189 -24.65 -79.01 -28.23
C HIS A 189 -23.15 -79.06 -28.51
N GLU A 190 -22.44 -77.94 -28.34
CA GLU A 190 -20.98 -77.89 -28.45
C GLU A 190 -20.30 -78.73 -27.37
N VAL A 191 -20.71 -78.57 -26.11
CA VAL A 191 -20.19 -79.39 -24.99
C VAL A 191 -20.44 -80.87 -25.25
N ALA A 192 -21.61 -81.27 -25.76
CA ALA A 192 -21.89 -82.67 -26.07
C ALA A 192 -20.99 -83.23 -27.19
N LYS A 193 -20.64 -82.44 -28.20
CA LYS A 193 -19.66 -82.83 -29.24
C LYS A 193 -18.26 -82.96 -28.66
N GLU A 194 -17.85 -82.01 -27.83
CA GLU A 194 -16.53 -82.02 -27.20
C GLU A 194 -16.39 -83.23 -26.27
N VAL A 195 -17.40 -83.52 -25.44
CA VAL A 195 -17.42 -84.70 -24.57
C VAL A 195 -17.30 -86.00 -25.38
N ARG A 196 -18.04 -86.15 -26.48
CA ARG A 196 -17.91 -87.33 -27.35
C ARG A 196 -16.52 -87.45 -27.98
N SER A 197 -15.92 -86.34 -28.38
CA SER A 197 -14.55 -86.31 -28.90
C SER A 197 -13.55 -86.73 -27.83
N LEU A 198 -13.67 -86.21 -26.61
CA LEU A 198 -12.83 -86.58 -25.47
C LEU A 198 -13.00 -88.05 -25.07
N GLU A 199 -14.22 -88.58 -25.08
CA GLU A 199 -14.48 -90.00 -24.83
C GLU A 199 -13.83 -90.90 -25.90
N GLN A 200 -13.87 -90.49 -27.17
CA GLN A 200 -13.22 -91.24 -28.24
C GLN A 200 -11.70 -91.20 -28.10
N GLN A 201 -11.13 -90.02 -27.83
CA GLN A 201 -9.69 -89.89 -27.56
C GLN A 201 -9.27 -90.74 -26.36
N ALA A 202 -10.04 -90.73 -25.27
CA ALA A 202 -9.76 -91.57 -24.10
C ALA A 202 -9.81 -93.07 -24.43
N LYS A 203 -10.73 -93.51 -25.30
CA LYS A 203 -10.78 -94.91 -25.78
C LYS A 203 -9.57 -95.26 -26.64
N ASP A 204 -9.19 -94.39 -27.58
CA ASP A 204 -8.05 -94.60 -28.46
C ASP A 204 -6.75 -94.65 -27.65
N GLU A 205 -6.57 -93.75 -26.69
CA GLU A 205 -5.45 -93.75 -25.75
C GLU A 205 -5.44 -95.02 -24.88
N ALA A 206 -6.61 -95.44 -24.37
CA ALA A 206 -6.73 -96.67 -23.61
C ALA A 206 -6.35 -97.89 -24.45
N GLU A 207 -6.74 -97.94 -25.73
CA GLU A 207 -6.38 -99.03 -26.63
C GLU A 207 -4.87 -99.05 -26.93
N ILE A 208 -4.27 -97.88 -27.18
CA ILE A 208 -2.81 -97.75 -27.36
C ILE A 208 -2.08 -98.22 -26.10
N ASN A 209 -2.54 -97.80 -24.92
CA ASN A 209 -1.94 -98.18 -23.65
C ASN A 209 -2.12 -99.68 -23.36
N ALA A 210 -3.29 -100.25 -23.66
CA ALA A 210 -3.53 -101.69 -23.53
C ALA A 210 -2.59 -102.50 -24.45
N LYS A 211 -2.45 -102.10 -25.72
CA LYS A 211 -1.49 -102.72 -26.66
C LYS A 211 -0.04 -102.62 -26.16
N LYS A 212 0.36 -101.47 -25.60
CA LYS A 212 1.68 -101.30 -24.96
C LYS A 212 1.88 -102.23 -23.78
N ILE A 213 0.89 -102.35 -22.88
CA ILE A 213 0.97 -103.25 -21.72
C ILE A 213 1.06 -104.71 -22.15
N ILE A 214 0.24 -105.14 -23.12
CA ILE A 214 0.29 -106.51 -23.66
C ILE A 214 1.64 -106.78 -24.32
N SER A 215 2.14 -105.85 -25.14
CA SER A 215 3.45 -105.99 -25.77
C SER A 215 4.58 -106.08 -24.74
N LEU A 216 4.54 -105.27 -23.68
CA LEU A 216 5.50 -105.33 -22.58
C LEU A 216 5.41 -106.66 -21.81
N ALA A 217 4.19 -107.17 -21.57
CA ALA A 217 3.98 -108.46 -20.93
C ALA A 217 4.54 -109.61 -21.78
N ILE A 218 4.28 -109.60 -23.09
CA ILE A 218 4.86 -110.57 -24.05
C ILE A 218 6.38 -110.47 -24.03
N GLN A 219 6.96 -109.27 -24.11
CA GLN A 219 8.41 -109.07 -24.05
C GLN A 219 9.02 -109.65 -22.76
N LYS A 220 8.36 -109.47 -21.60
CA LYS A 220 8.79 -110.07 -20.34
C LYS A 220 8.68 -111.59 -20.33
N CYS A 221 7.55 -112.16 -20.76
CA CYS A 221 7.34 -113.62 -20.77
C CYS A 221 8.22 -114.34 -21.81
N ALA A 222 8.51 -113.71 -22.95
CA ALA A 222 9.36 -114.29 -23.99
C ALA A 222 10.82 -114.46 -23.50
N ALA A 223 11.31 -113.57 -22.65
CA ALA A 223 12.62 -113.71 -22.03
C ALA A 223 12.69 -114.96 -21.14
N ASP A 224 11.66 -115.19 -20.31
CA ASP A 224 11.57 -116.36 -19.44
C ASP A 224 11.43 -117.67 -20.24
N GLN A 225 10.57 -117.69 -21.27
CA GLN A 225 10.34 -118.90 -22.06
C GLN A 225 11.51 -119.26 -22.99
N SER A 226 12.26 -118.28 -23.51
CA SER A 226 13.49 -118.55 -24.26
C SER A 226 14.57 -119.16 -23.36
N SER A 227 14.61 -118.78 -22.09
CA SER A 227 15.54 -119.37 -21.12
C SER A 227 15.20 -120.83 -20.81
N GLU A 228 13.91 -121.19 -20.80
CA GLU A 228 13.43 -122.54 -20.49
C GLU A 228 13.64 -123.52 -21.67
N ILE A 229 13.36 -123.11 -22.91
CA ILE A 229 13.44 -123.99 -24.10
C ILE A 229 14.89 -124.30 -24.51
N THR A 230 15.83 -123.38 -24.27
CA THR A 230 17.22 -123.54 -24.74
C THR A 230 18.04 -124.50 -23.88
N VAL A 231 17.52 -124.93 -22.72
CA VAL A 231 18.22 -125.83 -21.80
C VAL A 231 17.66 -127.24 -21.96
N SER A 232 18.27 -128.03 -22.85
CA SER A 232 18.01 -129.47 -22.94
C SER A 232 19.05 -130.23 -22.12
N VAL A 233 18.59 -130.83 -21.02
CA VAL A 233 19.42 -131.74 -20.21
C VAL A 233 19.34 -133.12 -20.85
N VAL A 234 20.41 -133.54 -21.52
CA VAL A 234 20.51 -134.89 -22.11
C VAL A 234 21.10 -135.85 -21.08
N PRO A 235 20.35 -136.85 -20.59
CA PRO A 235 20.90 -137.88 -19.71
C PRO A 235 21.78 -138.85 -20.51
N LEU A 236 23.04 -138.98 -20.13
CA LEU A 236 23.99 -139.89 -20.78
C LEU A 236 23.85 -141.31 -20.19
N PRO A 237 23.65 -142.35 -21.03
CA PRO A 237 23.34 -143.71 -20.58
C PRO A 237 24.53 -144.51 -20.01
N SER A 238 25.77 -144.04 -20.16
CA SER A 238 26.93 -144.57 -19.41
C SER A 238 28.06 -143.54 -19.32
N ASP A 239 28.79 -143.54 -18.21
CA ASP A 239 29.85 -142.57 -17.94
C ASP A 239 31.04 -142.67 -18.93
N ASP A 240 31.18 -143.80 -19.60
CA ASP A 240 32.20 -144.01 -20.64
C ASP A 240 31.96 -143.07 -21.85
N MET A 241 30.69 -142.83 -22.21
CA MET A 241 30.31 -141.82 -23.22
C MET A 241 30.52 -140.38 -22.72
N LYS A 242 30.46 -140.15 -21.41
CA LYS A 242 30.66 -138.83 -20.79
C LYS A 242 32.14 -138.45 -20.77
N ALA A 243 33.02 -139.37 -20.41
CA ALA A 243 34.47 -139.15 -20.42
C ALA A 243 34.96 -138.71 -21.81
N ARG A 244 34.48 -139.39 -22.86
CA ARG A 244 34.88 -139.12 -24.25
C ARG A 244 34.44 -137.75 -24.80
N ILE A 245 33.35 -137.19 -24.30
CA ILE A 245 32.85 -135.86 -24.74
C ILE A 245 33.49 -134.72 -23.94
N ILE A 246 33.76 -134.92 -22.65
CA ILE A 246 34.39 -133.90 -21.81
C ILE A 246 35.93 -134.01 -21.87
N GLY A 247 36.46 -134.88 -22.73
CA GLY A 247 37.89 -134.98 -23.00
C GLY A 247 38.70 -135.53 -21.83
N ARG A 248 38.22 -136.62 -21.22
CA ARG A 248 39.10 -137.59 -20.55
C ARG A 248 39.13 -138.89 -21.34
#